data_AF-A0AAU9S514-F1
#
_entry.id   AF-A0AAU9S514-F1
#
_cell.length_a   1.000
_cell.length_b   1.000
_cell.length_c   1.000
_cell.angle_alpha   90.00
_cell.angle_beta   90.00
_cell.angle_gamma   90.00
#
_symmetry.space_group_name_H-M   'P 1'
#
loop_
_entity.id
_entity.type
_entity.pdbx_description
1 polymer ?
#
loop_
_entity_poly.entity_id
_entity_poly.type
_entity_poly.pdbx_seq_one_letter_code
_entity_poly.pdbx_strand_id
1 'polypeptide(L)' 'MSQTVVLRVAMTCEGCVGAVKRVLGKMEGVESFDVDIKEQKVTVKGNVQPDAVLQTVSKTGKKTAFWESEAESAKA' A
#
# COMPACT_ATOMS: atom_id res chain seq x y z
N MET A 1 4.45 14.47 -10.11
CA MET A 1 3.34 13.65 -10.64
C MET A 1 2.93 12.72 -9.51
N SER A 2 1.67 12.74 -9.09
CA SER A 2 1.18 11.81 -8.07
C SER A 2 0.86 10.47 -8.74
N GLN A 3 1.26 9.39 -8.10
CA GLN A 3 1.01 8.02 -8.54
C GLN A 3 0.15 7.28 -7.52
N THR A 4 -0.65 6.34 -8.03
CA THR A 4 -1.50 5.48 -7.20
C THR A 4 -0.91 4.08 -7.22
N VAL A 5 -0.59 3.56 -6.03
CA VAL A 5 -0.04 2.22 -5.84
C VAL A 5 -1.07 1.41 -5.06
N VAL A 6 -1.49 0.30 -5.64
CA VAL A 6 -2.46 -0.60 -5.01
C VAL A 6 -1.74 -1.89 -4.65
N LEU A 7 -1.83 -2.28 -3.37
CA LEU A 7 -1.21 -3.47 -2.82
C LEU A 7 -2.27 -4.38 -2.21
N ARG A 8 -2.08 -5.68 -2.38
CA ARG A 8 -2.78 -6.71 -1.62
C ARG A 8 -1.99 -7.02 -0.36
N VAL A 9 -2.60 -6.92 0.81
CA VAL A 9 -1.96 -7.18 2.11
C VAL A 9 -2.79 -8.12 2.95
N ALA A 10 -2.20 -9.24 3.39
CA ALA A 10 -2.85 -10.17 4.30
C ALA A 10 -3.08 -9.52 5.67
N MET A 11 -4.29 -9.04 5.90
CA MET A 11 -4.74 -8.42 7.15
C MET A 11 -5.85 -9.29 7.77
N THR A 12 -5.67 -9.72 9.01
CA THR A 12 -6.61 -10.61 9.73
C THR A 12 -7.21 -9.97 10.98
N CYS A 13 -6.68 -8.83 11.43
CA CYS A 13 -7.21 -8.10 12.58
C CYS A 13 -7.01 -6.58 12.43
N GLU A 14 -7.70 -5.80 13.27
CA GLU A 14 -7.55 -4.34 13.33
C GLU A 14 -6.12 -3.92 13.68
N GLY A 15 -5.40 -4.73 14.46
CA GLY A 15 -3.97 -4.52 14.73
C GLY A 15 -3.10 -4.57 13.46
N CYS A 16 -3.41 -5.48 12.53
CA CYS A 16 -2.71 -5.54 11.24
C CYS A 16 -2.94 -4.26 10.43
N VAL A 17 -4.18 -3.79 10.39
CA VAL A 17 -4.58 -2.54 9.73
C VAL A 17 -3.85 -1.35 10.35
N GLY A 18 -3.87 -1.23 11.68
CA GLY A 18 -3.20 -0.14 12.40
C GLY A 18 -1.69 -0.11 12.15
N ALA A 19 -1.05 -1.28 12.06
CA ALA A 19 0.37 -1.37 11.73
C ALA A 19 0.67 -0.94 10.27
N VAL A 20 -0.19 -1.28 9.31
CA VAL A 20 -0.05 -0.79 7.91
C VAL A 20 -0.25 0.73 7.84
N LYS A 21 -1.31 1.25 8.47
CA LYS A 21 -1.56 2.71 8.54
C LYS A 21 -0.39 3.46 9.20
N ARG A 22 0.23 2.90 10.24
CA ARG A 22 1.40 3.49 10.91
C ARG A 22 2.62 3.61 10.01
N VAL A 23 2.92 2.61 9.17
CA VAL A 23 4.09 2.68 8.29
C VAL A 23 3.83 3.59 7.08
N LEU A 24 2.61 3.59 6.53
CA LEU A 24 2.23 4.47 5.44
C LEU A 24 2.16 5.93 5.86
N GLY A 25 1.64 6.23 7.06
CA GLY A 25 1.61 7.60 7.58
C GLY A 25 2.99 8.17 7.93
N LYS A 26 4.03 7.34 8.00
CA LYS A 26 5.43 7.78 8.17
C LYS A 26 6.20 7.84 6.85
N MET A 27 5.60 7.37 5.76
CA MET A 27 6.26 7.31 4.47
C MET A 27 6.21 8.68 3.81
N GLU A 28 7.37 9.20 3.44
CA GLU A 28 7.48 10.51 2.79
C GLU A 28 6.90 10.44 1.36
N GLY A 29 6.19 11.50 0.95
CA GLY A 29 5.55 11.59 -0.35
C GLY A 29 4.14 10.98 -0.43
N VAL A 30 3.66 10.30 0.63
CA VAL A 30 2.25 9.84 0.70
C VAL A 30 1.34 11.06 0.92
N GLU A 31 0.39 11.27 0.01
CA GLU A 31 -0.62 12.32 0.13
C GLU A 31 -1.90 11.78 0.76
N SER A 32 -2.30 10.55 0.38
CA SER A 32 -3.45 9.87 0.95
C SER A 32 -3.30 8.35 0.85
N PHE A 33 -3.96 7.62 1.74
CA PHE A 33 -4.00 6.17 1.68
C PHE A 33 -5.35 5.64 2.19
N ASP A 34 -5.77 4.52 1.62
CA ASP A 34 -6.98 3.81 1.99
C ASP A 34 -6.67 2.33 2.25
N VAL A 35 -7.36 1.73 3.22
CA VAL A 35 -7.08 0.37 3.70
C VAL A 35 -8.39 -0.38 3.90
N ASP A 36 -8.64 -1.32 3.01
CA ASP A 36 -9.78 -2.23 3.04
C ASP A 36 -9.37 -3.59 3.62
N ILE A 37 -9.81 -3.85 4.86
CA ILE A 37 -9.58 -5.16 5.49
C ILE A 37 -10.39 -6.28 4.81
N LYS A 38 -11.59 -5.96 4.31
CA LYS A 38 -12.49 -6.93 3.66
C LYS A 38 -11.90 -7.49 2.37
N GLU A 39 -11.36 -6.60 1.54
CA GLU A 39 -10.71 -6.97 0.27
C GLU A 39 -9.22 -7.25 0.42
N GLN A 40 -8.66 -7.05 1.62
CA GLN A 40 -7.22 -7.12 1.87
C GLN A 40 -6.43 -6.20 0.93
N LYS A 41 -6.97 -5.00 0.70
CA LYS A 41 -6.48 -4.03 -0.29
C LYS A 41 -5.99 -2.77 0.40
N VAL A 42 -4.89 -2.23 -0.09
CA VAL A 42 -4.27 -1.00 0.37
C VAL A 42 -4.00 -0.12 -0.83
N THR A 43 -4.60 1.05 -0.86
CA THR A 43 -4.43 2.03 -1.93
C THR A 43 -3.62 3.20 -1.39
N VAL A 44 -2.51 3.54 -2.04
CA VAL A 44 -1.64 4.64 -1.63
C VAL A 44 -1.55 5.62 -2.79
N LYS A 45 -1.79 6.90 -2.52
CA LYS A 45 -1.68 7.98 -3.50
C LYS A 45 -0.64 8.98 -3.02
N GLY A 46 0.26 9.36 -3.91
CA GLY A 46 1.28 10.33 -3.58
C GLY A 46 2.44 10.34 -4.57
N ASN A 47 3.47 11.11 -4.28
CA ASN A 47 4.73 11.08 -5.02
C ASN A 47 5.64 9.96 -4.46
N VAL A 48 5.19 8.70 -4.52
CA VAL A 48 5.85 7.55 -3.89
C VAL A 48 6.20 6.45 -4.89
N GLN A 49 7.38 5.87 -4.83
CA GLN A 49 7.75 4.77 -5.74
C GLN A 49 7.01 3.46 -5.38
N PRO A 50 6.48 2.67 -6.34
CA PRO A 50 5.69 1.47 -6.06
C PRO A 50 6.47 0.44 -5.24
N ASP A 51 7.75 0.25 -5.58
CA ASP A 51 8.67 -0.62 -4.86
C ASP A 51 8.90 -0.15 -3.41
N ALA A 52 9.06 1.16 -3.21
CA ALA A 52 9.22 1.72 -1.88
C ALA A 52 7.97 1.53 -1.01
N VAL A 53 6.77 1.62 -1.59
CA VAL A 53 5.51 1.34 -0.87
C VAL A 53 5.44 -0.14 -0.52
N LEU A 54 5.74 -1.04 -1.47
CA LEU A 54 5.76 -2.48 -1.24
C LEU A 54 6.72 -2.86 -0.11
N GLN A 55 7.95 -2.35 -0.13
CA GLN A 55 8.94 -2.58 0.92
C GLN A 55 8.48 -2.04 2.27
N THR A 56 7.92 -0.83 2.30
CA THR A 56 7.44 -0.18 3.53
C THR A 56 6.33 -0.99 4.20
N VAL A 57 5.37 -1.49 3.41
CA VAL A 57 4.29 -2.34 3.93
C VAL A 57 4.82 -3.71 4.35
N SER A 58 5.76 -4.29 3.59
CA SER A 58 6.39 -5.58 3.89
C SER A 58 7.15 -5.59 5.22
N LYS A 59 7.70 -4.44 5.67
CA LYS A 59 8.34 -4.29 7.00
C LYS A 59 7.40 -4.61 8.16
N THR A 60 6.09 -4.59 7.92
CA THR A 60 5.11 -4.95 8.94
C THR A 60 4.94 -6.46 9.14
N GLY A 61 5.67 -7.28 8.38
CA GLY A 61 5.71 -8.74 8.52
C GLY A 61 4.52 -9.47 7.90
N LYS A 62 3.69 -8.79 7.09
CA LYS A 62 2.55 -9.39 6.40
C LYS A 62 2.92 -9.74 4.97
N LYS A 63 2.22 -10.72 4.41
CA LYS A 63 2.28 -11.02 2.99
C LYS A 63 1.72 -9.83 2.21
N THR A 64 2.54 -9.27 1.34
CA THR A 64 2.17 -8.13 0.51
C THR A 64 2.56 -8.39 -0.94
N ALA A 65 1.67 -8.05 -1.87
CA ALA A 65 1.90 -8.15 -3.30
C ALA A 65 1.27 -6.93 -4.00
N PHE A 66 1.70 -6.62 -5.22
CA PHE A 66 0.99 -5.65 -6.05
C PHE A 66 -0.39 -6.16 -6.40
N TRP A 67 -1.37 -5.25 -6.43
CA TRP A 67 -2.71 -5.57 -6.87
C TRP A 67 -2.73 -5.62 -8.40
N GLU A 68 -2.91 -6.82 -8.97
CA GLU A 68 -2.75 -7.10 -10.41
C GLU A 68 -3.76 -6.36 -11.31
N SER A 69 -4.77 -5.69 -10.75
CA SER A 69 -5.82 -5.01 -11.53
C SER A 69 -5.48 -3.57 -11.97
N GLU A 70 -4.36 -2.98 -11.55
CA GLU A 70 -4.05 -1.56 -11.88
C GLU A 70 -2.55 -1.25 -11.98
N ALA A 71 -1.70 -2.26 -12.25
CA ALA A 71 -0.28 -2.05 -12.56
C ALA A 71 -0.02 -1.83 -14.06
N GLU A 72 -1.05 -1.79 -14.91
CA GLU A 72 -0.90 -1.71 -16.37
C GLU A 72 -0.77 -0.27 -16.92
N SER A 73 -0.99 0.79 -16.13
CA SER A 73 -1.06 2.16 -16.66
C SER A 73 0.17 3.06 -16.43
N ALA A 74 1.35 2.49 -16.18
CA ALA A 74 2.62 3.25 -16.10
C ALA A 74 3.72 2.73 -17.04
N LYS A 75 3.34 1.94 -18.06
CA LYS A 75 4.26 1.48 -19.12
C LYS A 75 3.67 1.78 -20.50
N ALA A 76 3.51 3.07 -20.82
CA ALA A 76 3.36 3.56 -22.19
C ALA A 76 4.14 4.87 -22.33
#